data_AF-A0A1C7HP83-F1
#
_entry.id   AF-A0A1C7HP83-F1
#
_cell.length_a   1.000
_cell.length_b   1.000
_cell.length_c   1.000
_cell.angle_alpha   90.00
_cell.angle_beta   90.00
_cell.angle_gamma   90.00
#
_symmetry.space_group_name_H-M   'P 1'
#
loop_
_entity.id
_entity.type
_entity.pdbx_description
1 polymer ?
#
loop_
_entity_poly.entity_id
_entity_poly.type
_entity_poly.pdbx_seq_one_letter_code
_entity_poly.pdbx_strand_id
1 'polypeptide(L)' 'MNWNSLLEKLKPFLSDASTAILVIAPLVAVLMVGVNKVLEMVSDGQQDQMYSQKTKKIFVCLAVIFLASLIVKIVENYLK' A
#
# COMPACT_ATOMS: atom_id res chain seq x y z
N MET A 1 33.84 8.42 0.99
CA MET A 1 32.52 8.02 1.54
C MET A 1 32.11 6.74 0.84
N ASN A 2 32.22 5.59 1.50
CA ASN A 2 32.04 4.29 0.85
C ASN A 2 30.54 4.05 0.57
N TRP A 3 30.17 4.07 -0.72
CA TRP A 3 28.82 3.78 -1.21
C TRP A 3 28.25 2.45 -0.69
N ASN A 4 29.11 1.44 -0.52
CA ASN A 4 28.72 0.14 0.05
C ASN A 4 28.22 0.25 1.50
N SER A 5 28.78 1.16 2.31
CA SER A 5 28.38 1.33 3.71
C SER A 5 27.04 2.07 3.85
N LEU A 6 26.68 2.92 2.88
CA LEU A 6 25.35 3.51 2.79
C LEU A 6 24.30 2.47 2.36
N LEU A 7 24.61 1.65 1.35
CA LEU A 7 23.70 0.60 0.88
C LEU A 7 23.43 -0.46 1.95
N GLU A 8 24.45 -0.84 2.74
CA GLU A 8 24.30 -1.78 3.86
C GLU A 8 23.42 -1.23 4.99
N LYS A 9 23.42 0.08 5.22
CA LYS A 9 22.51 0.73 6.20
C LYS A 9 21.12 1.00 5.64
N LEU A 10 21.02 1.21 4.32
CA LEU A 10 19.75 1.47 3.65
C LEU A 10 18.92 0.19 3.49
N LYS A 11 19.54 -0.96 3.27
CA LYS A 11 18.86 -2.27 3.17
C LYS A 11 17.94 -2.57 4.35
N PRO A 12 18.42 -2.59 5.62
CA PRO A 12 17.56 -2.87 6.77
C PRO A 12 16.50 -1.77 6.95
N PHE A 13 16.85 -0.50 6.71
CA PHE A 13 15.89 0.60 6.79
C PHE A 13 14.74 0.45 5.78
N LEU A 14 15.03 0.09 4.52
CA LEU A 14 14.02 -0.16 3.50
C LEU A 14 13.18 -1.40 3.81
N SER A 15 13.80 -2.45 4.37
CA SER A 15 13.09 -3.66 4.80
C SER A 15 12.11 -3.35 5.94
N ASP A 16 12.55 -2.63 6.96
CA ASP A 16 11.71 -2.22 8.10
C ASP A 16 10.60 -1.26 7.67
N ALA A 17 10.93 -0.26 6.83
CA ALA A 17 9.96 0.68 6.30
C ALA A 17 8.90 -0.02 5.42
N SER A 18 9.32 -0.98 4.59
CA SER A 18 8.39 -1.76 3.77
C SER A 18 7.42 -2.58 4.64
N THR A 19 7.93 -3.17 5.72
CA THR A 19 7.14 -3.95 6.66
C THR A 19 6.14 -3.06 7.41
N ALA A 20 6.57 -1.89 7.86
CA ALA A 20 5.68 -0.91 8.49
C ALA A 20 4.57 -0.43 7.53
N ILE A 21 4.91 -0.14 6.26
CA ILE A 21 3.93 0.27 5.24
C ILE A 21 2.91 -0.85 4.98
N LEU A 22 3.34 -2.11 4.91
CA LEU A 22 2.43 -3.24 4.69
C LEU A 22 1.44 -3.46 5.83
N VAL A 23 1.79 -3.07 7.06
CA VAL A 23 0.89 -3.16 8.22
C VAL A 23 -0.07 -1.96 8.28
N ILE A 24 0.42 -0.76 7.99
CA ILE A 24 -0.36 0.48 8.09
C ILE A 24 -1.29 0.66 6.88
N ALA A 25 -0.85 0.30 5.67
CA ALA A 25 -1.63 0.45 4.44
C ALA A 25 -3.02 -0.21 4.50
N PRO A 26 -3.20 -1.48 4.93
CA PRO A 26 -4.51 -2.09 5.03
C PRO A 26 -5.41 -1.41 6.07
N LEU A 27 -4.87 -0.94 7.21
CA LEU A 27 -5.65 -0.20 8.20
C LEU A 27 -6.21 1.11 7.63
N VAL A 28 -5.38 1.90 6.96
CA VAL A 28 -5.79 3.14 6.32
C VAL A 28 -6.80 2.88 5.21
N ALA A 29 -6.59 1.82 4.42
CA ALA A 29 -7.50 1.46 3.34
C ALA A 29 -8.87 1.04 3.87
N VAL A 30 -8.96 0.24 4.92
CA VAL A 30 -10.23 -0.15 5.53
C VAL A 30 -10.99 1.08 6.05
N LEU A 31 -10.31 2.02 6.72
CA LEU A 31 -10.92 3.27 7.18
C LEU A 31 -11.44 4.12 6.01
N MET A 32 -10.64 4.31 4.98
CA MET A 32 -11.01 5.13 3.80
C MET A 32 -12.14 4.48 3.00
N VAL A 33 -12.12 3.16 2.83
CA VAL A 33 -13.21 2.41 2.18
C VAL A 33 -14.48 2.51 3.01
N GLY A 34 -14.40 2.36 4.34
CA GLY A 34 -15.53 2.50 5.24
C GLY A 34 -16.19 3.88 5.17
N VAL A 35 -15.39 4.95 5.23
CA VAL A 35 -15.88 6.34 5.10
C VAL A 35 -16.53 6.56 3.73
N ASN A 36 -15.87 6.13 2.64
CA ASN A 36 -16.43 6.27 1.30
C ASN A 36 -17.74 5.47 1.14
N LYS A 37 -17.86 4.30 1.75
CA LYS A 37 -19.09 3.48 1.74
C LYS A 37 -20.24 4.16 2.49
N VAL A 38 -19.95 4.78 3.63
CA VAL A 38 -20.97 5.54 4.38
C VAL A 38 -21.42 6.75 3.56
N LEU A 39 -20.50 7.47 2.94
CA LEU A 39 -20.84 8.60 2.07
C LEU A 39 -21.64 8.15 0.84
N GLU A 40 -21.26 7.02 0.23
CA GLU A 40 -21.97 6.39 -0.89
C GLU A 40 -23.45 6.16 -0.54
N MET A 41 -23.74 5.58 0.63
CA MET A 41 -25.11 5.29 1.09
C MET A 41 -25.99 6.52 1.32
N VAL A 42 -25.38 7.69 1.54
CA VAL A 42 -26.10 8.94 1.88
C VAL A 42 -26.12 9.91 0.70
N SER A 43 -25.40 9.59 -0.38
CA SER A 43 -25.19 10.49 -1.52
C SER A 43 -26.09 10.20 -2.71
N ASP A 44 -26.43 11.24 -3.48
CA ASP A 44 -27.20 11.10 -4.72
C ASP A 44 -26.44 10.29 -5.80
N GLY A 45 -27.15 9.73 -6.78
CA GLY A 45 -26.61 8.73 -7.72
C GLY A 45 -25.35 9.12 -8.52
N GLN A 46 -25.05 10.42 -8.71
CA GLN A 46 -23.77 10.85 -9.30
C GLN A 46 -22.60 10.78 -8.31
N GLN A 47 -22.84 11.12 -7.04
CA GLN A 47 -21.83 11.07 -5.99
C GLN A 47 -21.55 9.61 -5.58
N ASP A 48 -22.57 8.77 -5.61
CA ASP A 48 -22.47 7.31 -5.41
C ASP A 48 -21.41 6.69 -6.35
N GLN A 49 -21.53 6.96 -7.66
CA GLN A 49 -20.55 6.50 -8.66
C GLN A 49 -19.13 7.04 -8.40
N MET A 50 -19.00 8.27 -7.91
CA MET A 50 -17.71 8.86 -7.58
C MET A 50 -17.05 8.17 -6.37
N TYR A 51 -17.80 7.91 -5.29
CA TYR A 51 -17.29 7.21 -4.11
C TYR A 51 -16.95 5.76 -4.42
N SER A 52 -17.75 5.08 -5.24
CA SER A 52 -17.45 3.73 -5.73
C SER A 52 -16.11 3.66 -6.50
N GLN A 53 -15.86 4.63 -7.38
CA GLN A 53 -14.58 4.76 -8.10
C GLN A 53 -13.40 5.03 -7.16
N LYS A 54 -13.56 5.88 -6.15
CA LYS A 54 -12.52 6.16 -5.14
C LYS A 54 -12.17 4.90 -4.34
N THR A 55 -13.18 4.14 -3.92
CA THR A 55 -13.02 2.84 -3.25
C THR A 55 -12.23 1.85 -4.10
N LYS A 56 -12.58 1.70 -5.39
CA LYS A 56 -11.82 0.83 -6.32
C LYS A 56 -10.35 1.24 -6.44
N LYS A 57 -10.06 2.54 -6.54
CA LYS A 57 -8.67 3.04 -6.61
C LYS A 57 -7.87 2.70 -5.35
N ILE A 58 -8.48 2.79 -4.17
CA ILE A 58 -7.84 2.41 -2.90
C ILE A 58 -7.44 0.93 -2.92
N PHE A 59 -8.32 0.03 -3.38
CA PHE A 59 -8.00 -1.39 -3.49
C PHE A 59 -6.89 -1.69 -4.50
N VAL A 60 -6.88 -1.00 -5.65
CA VAL A 60 -5.80 -1.14 -6.64
C VAL A 60 -4.45 -0.69 -6.05
N CYS A 61 -4.42 0.45 -5.35
CA CYS A 61 -3.22 0.90 -4.64
C CYS A 61 -2.74 -0.13 -3.61
N LEU A 62 -3.66 -0.72 -2.84
CA LEU A 62 -3.31 -1.75 -1.88
C LEU A 62 -2.67 -2.96 -2.55
N ALA A 63 -3.28 -3.46 -3.63
CA ALA A 63 -2.79 -4.60 -4.37
C ALA A 63 -1.35 -4.36 -4.88
N VAL A 64 -1.06 -3.16 -5.39
CA VAL A 64 0.28 -2.78 -5.86
C VAL A 64 1.31 -2.80 -4.72
N ILE A 65 0.97 -2.26 -3.55
CA ILE A 65 1.86 -2.25 -2.38
C ILE A 65 2.21 -3.69 -1.95
N PHE A 66 1.20 -4.58 -1.88
CA PHE A 66 1.41 -5.98 -1.54
C PHE A 66 2.22 -6.73 -2.61
N LEU A 67 1.94 -6.50 -3.90
CA LEU A 67 2.70 -7.08 -5.01
C LEU A 67 4.17 -6.65 -4.99
N ALA A 68 4.44 -5.36 -4.75
CA ALA A 68 5.81 -4.85 -4.67
C ALA A 68 6.61 -5.53 -3.56
N SER A 69 6.01 -5.69 -2.37
CA SER A 69 6.67 -6.42 -1.27
C SER A 69 6.95 -7.88 -1.63
N LEU A 70 6.00 -8.55 -2.30
CA LEU A 70 6.13 -9.95 -2.69
C LEU A 70 7.23 -10.12 -3.75
N ILE A 71 7.33 -9.21 -4.72
CA ILE A 71 8.41 -9.20 -5.72
C ILE A 71 9.77 -9.02 -5.05
N VAL A 72 9.91 -8.09 -4.10
CA VAL A 72 11.16 -7.89 -3.36
C VAL A 72 11.56 -9.16 -2.62
N LYS A 73 10.63 -9.81 -1.91
CA LYS A 73 10.89 -11.09 -1.23
C LYS A 73 11.32 -12.20 -2.18
N ILE A 74 10.69 -12.31 -3.35
CA ILE A 74 11.07 -13.29 -4.37
C ILE A 74 12.49 -13.03 -4.84
N VAL A 75 12.81 -11.79 -5.23
CA VAL A 75 14.14 -11.40 -5.71
C VAL A 75 15.21 -11.64 -4.66
N GLU A 76 14.97 -11.28 -3.39
CA GLU A 76 15.88 -11.56 -2.29
C GLU A 76 16.13 -13.06 -2.09
N ASN A 77 15.12 -13.90 -2.33
CA ASN A 77 15.25 -15.35 -2.18
C ASN A 77 16.01 -16.00 -3.34
N TYR A 78 15.96 -15.43 -4.55
CA TYR A 78 16.74 -15.88 -5.71
C TYR A 78 18.17 -15.34 -5.75
N LEU A 79 18.44 -14.24 -5.03
CA LEU A 79 19.78 -13.66 -4.89
C LEU A 79 20.55 -14.20 -3.67
N LYS A 80 19.91 -15.08 -2.87
CA LYS A 80 20.58 -15.95 -1.89
C LYS A 80 21.20 -17.16 -2.58
#